data_AF-A0AAW6KGU0-F1
#
_entry.id   AF-A0AAW6KGU0-F1
#
_cell.length_a   1.000
_cell.length_b   1.000
_cell.length_c   1.000
_cell.angle_alpha   90.00
_cell.angle_beta   90.00
_cell.angle_gamma   90.00
#
_symmetry.space_group_name_H-M   'P 1'
#
loop_
_entity.id
_entity.type
_entity.pdbx_description
1 polymer ?
#
loop_
_entity_poly.entity_id
_entity_poly.type
_entity_poly.pdbx_seq_one_letter_code
_entity_poly.pdbx_strand_id
1 'polypeptide(L)'
;QYDTSLENILKPSSETKNKYPQYRRPPRMIYDLPDEKISFSFPAQESDGDNRGLWLMILPPIVMLLVMGIVALIQPRGIFIIVSLAMFMMTLITSTVQYFRDKNQRKKREEKRERVYTLYLENKKKELHELAERQKFVLDFHFPTFERMKYLTKEISGRIWEKSIESADFLQIRLGTGNVASSYQINLNGGDLANRDTDHLLEQTQKMEEVYRELKNAPITVNLAEGPMGVVGKLSVVKNEIHQLVGQLAFFHSYHDLRFVFIFDEAEYQEWEWMKWLPHFQMPHIYAKGFIYNEQTRDQLLSSIYEILRERDLDENKK
;
A
#
# COMPACT_ATOMS: atom_id res chain seq x y z
N GLN A 1 64.58 35.02 -29.10
CA GLN A 1 63.55 34.86 -28.05
C GLN A 1 62.50 33.92 -28.62
N TYR A 2 62.34 32.74 -28.04
CA TYR A 2 61.26 31.84 -28.44
C TYR A 2 60.02 32.28 -27.66
N ASP A 3 58.98 32.66 -28.39
CA ASP A 3 57.72 33.15 -27.84
C ASP A 3 56.81 31.95 -27.63
N THR A 4 56.83 31.39 -26.43
CA THR A 4 55.92 30.32 -26.03
C THR A 4 54.65 30.94 -25.47
N SER A 5 53.56 30.86 -26.22
CA SER A 5 52.21 31.11 -25.70
C SER A 5 51.52 29.76 -25.47
N LEU A 6 50.83 29.62 -24.33
CA LEU A 6 49.99 28.46 -24.05
C LEU A 6 48.80 28.48 -25.02
N GLU A 7 48.60 27.41 -25.80
CA GLU A 7 47.40 27.29 -26.63
C GLU A 7 46.16 27.34 -25.73
N ASN A 8 45.27 28.29 -26.01
CA ASN A 8 43.98 28.35 -25.35
C ASN A 8 43.20 27.08 -25.70
N ILE A 9 43.08 26.17 -24.72
CA ILE A 9 42.22 24.99 -24.84
C ILE A 9 40.78 25.49 -24.93
N LEU A 10 40.29 25.63 -26.16
CA LEU A 10 38.87 25.86 -26.42
C LEU A 10 38.11 24.65 -25.89
N LYS A 11 37.34 24.85 -24.81
CA LYS A 11 36.47 23.79 -24.27
C LYS A 11 35.60 23.29 -25.42
N PRO A 12 35.60 21.98 -25.75
CA PRO A 12 34.78 21.46 -26.84
C PRO A 12 33.32 21.81 -26.55
N SER A 13 32.75 22.70 -27.36
CA SER A 13 31.34 23.05 -27.29
C SER A 13 30.60 22.18 -28.28
N SER A 14 29.68 21.34 -27.81
CA SER A 14 28.74 20.66 -28.70
C SER A 14 28.03 21.69 -29.59
N GLU A 15 27.83 21.39 -30.87
CA GLU A 15 27.00 22.21 -31.77
C GLU A 15 25.58 22.44 -31.21
N THR A 16 25.12 21.55 -30.33
CA THR A 16 23.84 21.66 -29.62
C THR A 16 23.84 22.59 -28.42
N LYS A 17 24.98 23.17 -27.99
CA LYS A 17 25.05 24.07 -26.82
C LYS A 17 24.11 25.28 -26.97
N ASN A 18 23.96 25.81 -28.18
CA ASN A 18 23.05 26.93 -28.47
C ASN A 18 21.57 26.50 -28.63
N LYS A 19 21.29 25.20 -28.72
CA LYS A 19 19.94 24.62 -28.87
C LYS A 19 19.45 23.90 -27.60
N TYR A 20 20.31 23.70 -26.62
CA TYR A 20 19.93 23.01 -25.39
C TYR A 20 19.16 23.98 -24.48
N PRO A 21 17.95 23.63 -24.03
CA PRO A 21 17.14 24.53 -23.22
C PRO A 21 17.83 24.83 -21.89
N GLN A 22 17.77 26.09 -21.45
CA GLN A 22 18.13 26.43 -20.07
C GLN A 22 17.10 25.81 -19.14
N TYR A 23 17.43 24.65 -18.56
CA TYR A 23 16.57 24.00 -17.59
C TYR A 23 16.69 24.68 -16.23
N ARG A 24 15.56 25.13 -15.69
CA ARG A 24 15.45 25.60 -14.30
C ARG A 24 14.50 24.67 -13.56
N ARG A 25 14.99 24.09 -12.47
CA ARG A 25 14.21 23.19 -11.62
C ARG A 25 13.00 23.93 -11.04
N PRO A 26 11.76 23.53 -11.38
CA PRO A 26 10.58 24.11 -10.75
C PRO A 26 10.37 23.53 -9.34
N PRO A 27 9.48 24.13 -8.52
CA PRO A 27 9.03 23.53 -7.28
C PRO A 27 8.44 22.13 -7.52
N ARG A 28 8.81 21.18 -6.67
CA ARG A 28 8.33 19.79 -6.74
C ARG A 28 6.89 19.70 -6.26
N MET A 29 6.08 18.88 -6.94
CA MET A 29 4.77 18.45 -6.44
C MET A 29 4.95 17.19 -5.59
N ILE A 30 4.46 17.22 -4.35
CA ILE A 30 4.51 16.11 -3.41
C ILE A 30 3.07 15.71 -3.09
N TYR A 31 2.79 14.42 -3.18
CA TYR A 31 1.49 13.86 -2.79
C TYR A 31 1.67 12.94 -1.59
N ASP A 32 0.81 13.10 -0.59
CA ASP A 32 0.88 12.29 0.62
C ASP A 32 0.17 10.94 0.43
N LEU A 33 0.72 9.91 1.08
CA LEU A 33 0.09 8.60 1.17
C LEU A 33 -1.19 8.70 2.04
N PRO A 34 -2.23 7.90 1.73
CA PRO A 34 -3.42 7.82 2.58
C PRO A 34 -3.07 7.26 3.97
N ASP A 35 -3.50 7.95 5.02
CA ASP A 35 -3.25 7.61 6.43
C ASP A 35 -4.55 7.32 7.22
N GLU A 36 -5.67 7.13 6.51
CA GLU A 36 -6.98 6.93 7.11
C GLU A 36 -7.05 5.64 7.95
N LYS A 37 -7.85 5.68 9.01
CA LYS A 37 -8.12 4.52 9.88
C LYS A 37 -9.54 4.03 9.67
N ILE A 38 -9.68 2.87 9.03
CA ILE A 38 -10.98 2.27 8.73
C ILE A 38 -11.29 1.24 9.80
N SER A 39 -12.40 1.43 10.51
CA SER A 39 -12.94 0.46 11.46
C SER A 39 -14.17 -0.23 10.90
N PHE A 40 -14.30 -1.52 11.20
CA PHE A 40 -15.49 -2.30 10.87
C PHE A 40 -16.45 -2.36 12.06
N SER A 41 -17.70 -1.93 11.84
CA SER A 41 -18.80 -2.18 12.77
C SER A 41 -19.48 -3.49 12.40
N PHE A 42 -19.60 -4.42 13.34
CA PHE A 42 -20.30 -5.68 13.10
C PHE A 42 -21.76 -5.61 13.58
N PRO A 43 -22.72 -6.22 12.86
CA PRO A 43 -24.13 -6.17 13.23
C PRO A 43 -24.35 -6.92 14.54
N ALA A 44 -25.28 -6.50 15.39
CA ALA A 44 -25.60 -7.25 16.61
C ALA A 44 -25.92 -8.73 16.27
N GLN A 45 -25.37 -9.66 17.06
CA GLN A 45 -25.71 -11.07 16.95
C GLN A 45 -27.12 -11.26 17.53
N GLU A 46 -27.99 -11.98 16.83
CA GLU A 46 -29.22 -12.45 17.47
C GLU A 46 -28.81 -13.46 18.53
N SER A 47 -29.22 -13.26 19.78
CA SER A 47 -28.99 -14.24 20.83
C SER A 47 -29.56 -15.57 20.37
N ASP A 48 -28.75 -16.64 20.42
CA ASP A 48 -29.21 -18.01 20.20
C ASP A 48 -30.56 -18.19 20.89
N GLY A 49 -31.56 -18.54 20.07
CA GLY A 49 -32.96 -18.40 20.37
C GLY A 49 -33.24 -18.77 21.83
N ASP A 50 -33.55 -17.75 22.63
CA ASP A 50 -33.77 -17.89 24.06
C ASP A 50 -34.73 -19.05 24.27
N ASN A 51 -34.25 -20.15 24.84
CA ASN A 51 -35.09 -21.31 25.17
C ASN A 51 -36.28 -20.84 26.02
N ARG A 52 -36.17 -19.70 26.73
CA ARG A 52 -37.30 -19.07 27.43
C ARG A 52 -38.43 -18.65 26.49
N GLY A 53 -38.17 -18.22 25.26
CA GLY A 53 -39.20 -17.88 24.28
C GLY A 53 -40.03 -19.10 23.84
N LEU A 54 -39.37 -20.25 23.66
CA LEU A 54 -40.05 -21.52 23.39
C LEU A 54 -40.81 -22.03 24.63
N TRP A 55 -40.21 -21.91 25.82
CA TRP A 55 -40.90 -22.24 27.08
C TRP A 55 -42.11 -21.33 27.35
N LEU A 56 -42.00 -20.02 27.15
CA LEU A 56 -43.10 -19.05 27.28
C LEU A 56 -44.25 -19.32 26.30
N MET A 57 -43.96 -19.94 25.16
CA MET A 57 -44.96 -20.32 24.17
C MET A 57 -45.65 -21.66 24.48
N ILE A 58 -44.92 -22.64 25.04
CA ILE A 58 -45.43 -23.98 25.34
C ILE A 58 -46.08 -24.06 26.73
N LEU A 59 -45.66 -23.18 27.66
CA LEU A 59 -46.14 -23.17 29.04
C LEU A 59 -47.65 -22.89 29.19
N PRO A 60 -48.26 -21.88 28.52
CA PRO A 60 -49.69 -21.59 28.69
C PRO A 60 -50.61 -22.74 28.27
N PRO A 61 -50.42 -23.43 27.13
CA PRO A 61 -51.18 -24.64 26.79
C PRO A 61 -51.03 -25.78 27.80
N ILE A 62 -49.82 -26.01 28.34
CA ILE A 62 -49.58 -27.06 29.35
C ILE A 62 -50.30 -26.73 30.66
N VAL A 63 -50.22 -25.48 31.12
CA VAL A 63 -50.89 -25.02 32.34
C VAL A 63 -52.41 -25.14 32.19
N MET A 64 -52.96 -24.76 31.03
CA MET A 64 -54.40 -24.89 30.75
C MET A 64 -54.87 -26.34 30.70
N LEU A 65 -54.04 -27.27 30.20
CA LEU A 65 -54.33 -28.70 30.20
C LEU A 65 -54.39 -29.26 31.63
N LEU A 66 -53.45 -28.85 32.50
CA LEU A 66 -53.47 -29.20 33.93
C LEU A 66 -54.70 -28.64 34.65
N VAL A 67 -55.04 -27.36 34.42
CA VAL A 67 -56.23 -26.72 35.00
C VAL A 67 -57.51 -27.44 34.56
N MET A 68 -57.62 -27.81 33.28
CA MET A 68 -58.74 -28.60 32.77
C MET A 68 -58.86 -29.97 33.49
N GLY A 69 -57.75 -30.66 33.70
CA GLY A 69 -57.72 -31.95 34.41
C GLY A 69 -58.14 -31.84 35.88
N ILE A 70 -57.72 -30.78 36.58
CA ILE A 70 -58.10 -30.53 37.98
C ILE A 70 -59.58 -30.16 38.11
N VAL A 71 -60.09 -29.30 37.22
CA VAL A 71 -61.51 -28.89 37.21
C VAL A 71 -62.43 -30.09 36.93
N ALA A 72 -62.01 -31.01 36.06
CA ALA A 72 -62.75 -32.23 35.76
C ALA A 72 -62.85 -33.20 36.95
N LEU A 73 -61.86 -33.23 37.85
CA LEU A 73 -61.84 -34.08 39.04
C LEU A 73 -62.61 -33.49 40.23
N ILE A 74 -62.56 -32.17 40.44
CA ILE A 74 -63.12 -31.52 41.65
C ILE A 74 -64.59 -31.09 41.45
N GLN A 75 -64.97 -30.63 40.25
CA GLN A 75 -66.28 -30.05 40.01
C GLN A 75 -66.83 -30.39 38.61
N PRO A 76 -67.50 -31.55 38.41
CA PRO A 76 -68.01 -32.00 37.12
C PRO A 76 -69.30 -31.26 36.69
N ARG A 77 -69.34 -29.94 36.85
CA ARG A 77 -70.40 -29.08 36.31
C ARG A 77 -70.11 -28.81 34.84
N GLY A 78 -70.99 -29.23 33.95
CA GLY A 78 -70.77 -29.16 32.49
C GLY A 78 -70.39 -27.78 31.95
N ILE A 79 -70.86 -26.70 32.58
CA ILE A 79 -70.56 -25.31 32.18
C ILE A 79 -69.05 -25.00 32.33
N PHE A 80 -68.40 -25.43 33.40
CA PHE A 80 -66.98 -25.13 33.64
C PHE A 80 -66.06 -25.90 32.68
N ILE A 81 -66.46 -27.11 32.26
CA ILE A 81 -65.74 -27.91 31.28
C ILE A 81 -65.82 -27.26 29.90
N ILE A 82 -67.00 -26.76 29.49
CA ILE A 82 -67.19 -26.06 28.21
C ILE A 82 -66.37 -24.77 28.15
N VAL A 83 -66.36 -23.99 29.24
CA VAL A 83 -65.58 -22.74 29.33
C VAL A 83 -64.07 -23.02 29.28
N SER A 84 -63.59 -24.04 29.98
CA SER A 84 -62.17 -24.43 29.96
C SER A 84 -61.73 -24.92 28.58
N LEU A 85 -62.58 -25.67 27.89
CA LEU A 85 -62.33 -26.14 26.52
C LEU A 85 -62.26 -24.97 25.53
N ALA A 86 -63.15 -23.98 25.65
CA ALA A 86 -63.14 -22.78 24.82
C ALA A 86 -61.86 -21.95 25.03
N MET A 87 -61.41 -21.77 26.28
CA MET A 87 -60.17 -21.05 26.58
C MET A 87 -58.93 -21.79 26.08
N PHE A 88 -58.90 -23.11 26.21
CA PHE A 88 -57.81 -23.93 25.68
C PHE A 88 -57.69 -23.81 24.16
N MET A 89 -58.81 -23.93 23.44
CA MET A 89 -58.85 -23.75 21.98
C MET A 89 -58.40 -22.35 21.55
N MET A 90 -58.85 -21.31 22.26
CA MET A 90 -58.42 -19.94 22.00
C MET A 90 -56.90 -19.77 22.22
N THR A 91 -56.37 -20.31 23.31
CA THR A 91 -54.93 -20.23 23.66
C THR A 91 -54.06 -20.97 22.64
N LEU A 92 -54.51 -22.13 22.14
CA LEU A 92 -53.83 -22.86 21.08
C LEU A 92 -53.77 -22.03 19.79
N ILE A 93 -54.91 -21.46 19.36
CA ILE A 93 -54.98 -20.64 18.15
C ILE A 93 -54.05 -19.43 18.26
N THR A 94 -54.09 -18.70 19.39
CA THR A 94 -53.22 -17.52 19.58
C THR A 94 -51.75 -17.89 19.62
N SER A 95 -51.39 -19.00 20.28
CA SER A 95 -49.99 -19.47 20.36
C SER A 95 -49.45 -19.89 18.99
N THR A 96 -50.26 -20.59 18.19
CA THR A 96 -49.89 -20.97 16.82
C THR A 96 -49.73 -19.76 15.91
N VAL A 97 -50.69 -18.82 15.92
CA VAL A 97 -50.60 -17.58 15.12
C VAL A 97 -49.38 -16.75 15.53
N GLN A 98 -49.10 -16.64 16.83
CA GLN A 98 -47.94 -15.93 17.34
C GLN A 98 -46.63 -16.57 16.89
N TYR A 99 -46.53 -17.90 16.89
CA TYR A 99 -45.36 -18.62 16.38
C TYR A 99 -45.08 -18.34 14.90
N PHE A 100 -46.10 -18.46 14.04
CA PHE A 100 -45.93 -18.18 12.62
C PHE A 100 -45.57 -16.71 12.38
N ARG A 101 -46.14 -15.79 13.18
CA ARG A 101 -45.80 -14.36 13.13
C ARG A 101 -44.36 -14.12 13.55
N ASP A 102 -43.92 -14.68 14.68
CA ASP A 102 -42.57 -14.52 15.21
C ASP A 102 -41.54 -15.17 14.28
N LYS A 103 -41.83 -16.35 13.73
CA LYS A 103 -40.98 -17.01 12.73
C LYS A 103 -40.83 -16.16 11.47
N ASN A 104 -41.93 -15.58 10.96
CA ASN A 104 -41.86 -14.70 9.78
C ASN A 104 -41.16 -13.37 10.10
N GLN A 105 -41.31 -12.84 11.32
CA GLN A 105 -40.60 -11.64 11.75
C GLN A 105 -39.10 -11.89 11.92
N ARG A 106 -38.68 -13.02 12.48
CA ARG A 106 -37.28 -13.44 12.57
C ARG A 106 -36.67 -13.53 11.17
N LYS A 107 -37.30 -14.27 10.26
CA LYS A 107 -36.87 -14.35 8.86
C LYS A 107 -36.72 -12.97 8.20
N LYS A 108 -37.70 -12.07 8.38
CA LYS A 108 -37.62 -10.69 7.85
C LYS A 108 -36.51 -9.86 8.49
N ARG A 109 -36.19 -10.07 9.77
CA ARG A 109 -35.10 -9.39 10.49
C ARG A 109 -33.75 -9.89 10.01
N GLU A 110 -33.59 -11.20 9.86
CA GLU A 110 -32.40 -11.85 9.29
C GLU A 110 -32.14 -11.35 7.86
N GLU A 111 -33.14 -11.40 6.97
CA GLU A 111 -33.03 -10.88 5.60
C GLU A 111 -32.67 -9.38 5.56
N LYS A 112 -33.23 -8.60 6.48
CA LYS A 112 -32.91 -7.17 6.61
C LYS A 112 -31.48 -6.97 7.13
N ARG A 113 -31.03 -7.76 8.10
CA ARG A 113 -29.67 -7.74 8.67
C ARG A 113 -28.65 -8.04 7.57
N GLU A 114 -28.84 -9.13 6.82
CA GLU A 114 -28.00 -9.46 5.68
C GLU A 114 -27.99 -8.32 4.66
N ARG A 115 -29.15 -7.86 4.21
CA ARG A 115 -29.21 -6.80 3.18
C ARG A 115 -28.49 -5.52 3.61
N VAL A 116 -28.74 -5.06 4.84
CA VAL A 116 -28.13 -3.82 5.36
C VAL A 116 -26.62 -3.99 5.53
N TYR A 117 -26.19 -5.14 6.05
CA TYR A 117 -24.76 -5.37 6.27
C TYR A 117 -24.00 -5.61 4.96
N THR A 118 -24.57 -6.31 4.00
CA THR A 118 -24.00 -6.45 2.65
C THR A 118 -23.82 -5.08 2.00
N LEU A 119 -24.83 -4.20 2.08
CA LEU A 119 -24.71 -2.82 1.57
C LEU A 119 -23.63 -2.03 2.31
N TYR A 120 -23.50 -2.23 3.62
CA TYR A 120 -22.42 -1.64 4.41
C TYR A 120 -21.04 -2.14 3.94
N LEU A 121 -20.87 -3.44 3.72
CA LEU A 121 -19.63 -4.03 3.20
C LEU A 121 -19.31 -3.52 1.79
N GLU A 122 -20.29 -3.36 0.92
CA GLU A 122 -20.09 -2.78 -0.41
C GLU A 122 -19.59 -1.34 -0.33
N ASN A 123 -20.13 -0.53 0.57
CA ASN A 123 -19.66 0.85 0.77
C ASN A 123 -18.24 0.86 1.34
N LYS A 124 -17.94 0.01 2.33
CA LYS A 124 -16.57 -0.15 2.87
C LYS A 124 -15.58 -0.65 1.82
N LYS A 125 -16.01 -1.53 0.92
CA LYS A 125 -15.20 -1.98 -0.21
C LYS A 125 -14.84 -0.82 -1.14
N LYS A 126 -15.80 0.04 -1.47
CA LYS A 126 -15.56 1.22 -2.31
C LYS A 126 -14.57 2.18 -1.65
N GLU A 127 -14.76 2.47 -0.36
CA GLU A 127 -13.87 3.31 0.44
C GLU A 127 -12.43 2.76 0.42
N LEU A 128 -12.26 1.47 0.74
CA LEU A 128 -10.94 0.81 0.69
C LEU A 128 -10.32 0.80 -0.71
N HIS A 129 -11.14 0.61 -1.74
CA HIS A 129 -10.67 0.64 -3.12
C HIS A 129 -10.17 2.03 -3.52
N GLU A 130 -10.88 3.09 -3.15
CA GLU A 130 -10.46 4.47 -3.40
C GLU A 130 -9.13 4.79 -2.69
N LEU A 131 -8.95 4.34 -1.45
CA LEU A 131 -7.67 4.48 -0.74
C LEU A 131 -6.54 3.70 -1.41
N ALA A 132 -6.80 2.46 -1.82
CA ALA A 132 -5.83 1.63 -2.53
C ALA A 132 -5.39 2.28 -3.86
N GLU A 133 -6.33 2.82 -4.64
CA GLU A 133 -6.04 3.53 -5.89
C GLU A 133 -5.29 4.84 -5.63
N ARG A 134 -5.64 5.58 -4.58
CA ARG A 134 -4.91 6.79 -4.17
C ARG A 134 -3.47 6.47 -3.79
N GLN A 135 -3.25 5.44 -2.95
CA GLN A 135 -1.90 4.98 -2.61
C GLN A 135 -1.12 4.57 -3.86
N LYS A 136 -1.73 3.80 -4.75
CA LYS A 136 -1.11 3.37 -6.00
C LYS A 136 -0.70 4.55 -6.87
N PHE A 137 -1.62 5.51 -7.06
CA PHE A 137 -1.35 6.73 -7.80
C PHE A 137 -0.16 7.50 -7.22
N VAL A 138 -0.10 7.66 -5.90
CA VAL A 138 1.00 8.35 -5.22
C VAL A 138 2.33 7.62 -5.46
N LEU A 139 2.35 6.29 -5.33
CA LEU A 139 3.56 5.50 -5.57
C LEU A 139 3.99 5.55 -7.04
N ASP A 140 3.07 5.38 -7.99
CA ASP A 140 3.38 5.44 -9.43
C ASP A 140 3.80 6.86 -9.87
N PHE A 141 3.26 7.89 -9.23
CA PHE A 141 3.66 9.27 -9.47
C PHE A 141 5.10 9.49 -9.01
N HIS A 142 5.46 9.16 -7.76
CA HIS A 142 6.80 9.38 -7.20
C HIS A 142 7.85 8.43 -7.77
N PHE A 143 7.46 7.21 -8.10
CA PHE A 143 8.34 6.15 -8.62
C PHE A 143 7.82 5.67 -9.98
N PRO A 144 7.85 6.51 -11.02
CA PRO A 144 7.41 6.15 -12.36
C PRO A 144 8.26 5.02 -12.95
N THR A 145 7.75 4.36 -13.99
CA THR A 145 8.53 3.37 -14.75
C THR A 145 9.69 4.03 -15.49
N PHE A 146 10.74 3.25 -15.78
CA PHE A 146 11.87 3.74 -16.57
C PHE A 146 11.46 4.26 -17.95
N GLU A 147 10.46 3.63 -18.56
CA GLU A 147 9.88 4.11 -19.82
C GLU A 147 9.23 5.49 -19.68
N ARG A 148 8.48 5.71 -18.60
CA ARG A 148 7.88 7.02 -18.32
C ARG A 148 8.95 8.09 -18.09
N MET A 149 10.04 7.76 -17.39
CA MET A 149 11.17 8.68 -17.23
C MET A 149 11.80 9.07 -18.56
N LYS A 150 12.03 8.12 -19.48
CA LYS A 150 12.53 8.42 -20.84
C LYS A 150 11.64 9.43 -21.56
N TYR A 151 10.32 9.26 -21.48
CA TYR A 151 9.37 10.20 -22.06
C TYR A 151 9.46 11.59 -21.41
N LEU A 152 9.49 11.66 -20.07
CA LEU A 152 9.61 12.93 -19.34
C LEU A 152 10.90 13.67 -19.65
N THR A 153 12.02 12.96 -19.85
CA THR A 153 13.29 13.54 -20.26
C THR A 153 13.20 14.14 -21.66
N LYS A 154 12.54 13.46 -22.60
CA LYS A 154 12.36 13.94 -23.98
C LYS A 154 11.55 15.24 -24.02
N GLU A 155 10.54 15.36 -23.17
CA GLU A 155 9.70 16.57 -23.06
C GLU A 155 10.29 17.65 -22.15
N ILE A 156 11.51 17.47 -21.62
CA ILE A 156 12.17 18.40 -20.69
C ILE A 156 11.24 18.74 -19.51
N SER A 157 10.67 17.68 -18.91
CA SER A 157 9.68 17.83 -17.84
C SER A 157 10.26 18.57 -16.63
N GLY A 158 9.40 19.32 -15.94
CA GLY A 158 9.69 19.91 -14.63
C GLY A 158 10.04 18.90 -13.54
N ARG A 159 9.89 17.60 -13.81
CA ARG A 159 10.21 16.49 -12.90
C ARG A 159 11.68 16.07 -12.91
N ILE A 160 12.46 16.55 -13.88
CA ILE A 160 13.90 16.29 -13.93
C ILE A 160 14.56 16.97 -12.71
N TRP A 161 15.40 16.24 -12.00
CA TRP A 161 16.09 16.70 -10.81
C TRP A 161 15.15 17.16 -9.67
N GLU A 162 13.94 16.61 -9.58
CA GLU A 162 12.95 17.05 -8.59
C GLU A 162 13.29 16.67 -7.14
N LYS A 163 14.19 15.70 -6.89
CA LYS A 163 14.59 15.25 -5.54
C LYS A 163 15.82 16.00 -5.04
N SER A 164 15.72 16.68 -3.90
CA SER A 164 16.84 17.35 -3.21
C SER A 164 17.38 16.48 -2.08
N ILE A 165 18.56 16.81 -1.56
CA ILE A 165 19.18 16.12 -0.42
C ILE A 165 18.31 16.11 0.85
N GLU A 166 17.45 17.12 1.01
CA GLU A 166 16.51 17.28 2.13
C GLU A 166 15.21 16.48 1.94
N SER A 167 14.96 15.93 0.75
CA SER A 167 13.76 15.16 0.48
C SER A 167 13.81 13.81 1.21
N ALA A 168 12.69 13.39 1.82
CA ALA A 168 12.62 12.10 2.54
C ALA A 168 12.88 10.87 1.65
N ASP A 169 12.64 11.01 0.34
CA ASP A 169 12.83 9.98 -0.68
C ASP A 169 14.11 10.19 -1.52
N PHE A 170 15.08 10.96 -1.00
CA PHE A 170 16.41 11.10 -1.60
C PHE A 170 17.11 9.74 -1.64
N LEU A 171 17.72 9.40 -2.78
CA LEU A 171 18.32 8.08 -3.05
C LEU A 171 17.36 6.87 -2.99
N GLN A 172 16.05 7.12 -2.92
CA GLN A 172 15.05 6.08 -3.04
C GLN A 172 14.75 5.79 -4.52
N ILE A 173 14.95 4.53 -4.91
CA ILE A 173 14.89 4.05 -6.30
C ILE A 173 13.85 2.95 -6.48
N ARG A 174 13.27 2.83 -7.68
CA ARG A 174 12.32 1.77 -8.02
C ARG A 174 13.07 0.54 -8.53
N LEU A 175 12.79 -0.62 -7.95
CA LEU A 175 13.33 -1.92 -8.38
C LEU A 175 12.40 -2.70 -9.29
N GLY A 176 11.09 -2.45 -9.20
CA GLY A 176 10.11 -3.20 -9.98
C GLY A 176 8.69 -3.00 -9.52
N THR A 177 7.83 -3.96 -9.83
CA THR A 177 6.45 -4.04 -9.35
C THR A 177 6.27 -5.26 -8.49
N GLY A 178 5.56 -5.13 -7.38
CA GLY A 178 5.14 -6.26 -6.58
C GLY A 178 4.10 -5.86 -5.54
N ASN A 179 4.05 -6.57 -4.43
CA ASN A 179 3.11 -6.30 -3.35
C ASN A 179 3.73 -5.32 -2.37
N VAL A 180 2.97 -4.29 -2.00
CA VAL A 180 3.36 -3.26 -1.03
C VAL A 180 2.29 -3.17 0.04
N ALA A 181 2.70 -3.06 1.31
CA ALA A 181 1.75 -2.90 2.41
C ALA A 181 0.88 -1.63 2.24
N SER A 182 -0.38 -1.72 2.64
CA SER A 182 -1.27 -0.55 2.71
C SER A 182 -0.70 0.50 3.68
N SER A 183 -0.84 1.77 3.30
CA SER A 183 -0.44 2.93 4.11
C SER A 183 -1.51 3.32 5.14
N TYR A 184 -2.78 3.05 4.81
CA TYR A 184 -3.92 3.19 5.70
C TYR A 184 -4.06 1.97 6.64
N GLN A 185 -4.78 2.14 7.75
CA GLN A 185 -4.96 1.08 8.74
C GLN A 185 -6.37 0.52 8.71
N ILE A 186 -6.48 -0.80 8.61
CA ILE A 186 -7.74 -1.52 8.74
C ILE A 186 -7.82 -2.14 10.13
N ASN A 187 -8.78 -1.68 10.92
CA ASN A 187 -9.01 -2.17 12.28
C ASN A 187 -10.26 -3.05 12.32
N LEU A 188 -10.04 -4.33 12.57
CA LEU A 188 -11.07 -5.24 13.03
C LEU A 188 -11.03 -5.29 14.55
N ASN A 189 -12.06 -4.80 15.23
CA ASN A 189 -12.12 -4.84 16.69
C ASN A 189 -12.15 -6.31 17.17
N GLY A 190 -11.00 -6.84 17.62
CA GLY A 190 -10.84 -8.25 18.00
C GLY A 190 -11.77 -8.71 19.13
N GLY A 191 -12.17 -7.79 20.02
CA GLY A 191 -13.15 -8.07 21.07
C GLY A 191 -14.55 -8.39 20.55
N ASP A 192 -14.91 -7.87 19.37
CA ASP A 192 -16.18 -8.21 18.71
C ASP A 192 -16.10 -9.57 18.01
N LEU A 193 -14.92 -10.03 17.58
CA LEU A 193 -14.73 -11.27 16.82
C LEU A 193 -14.71 -12.53 17.69
N ALA A 194 -14.13 -12.45 18.89
CA ALA A 194 -13.86 -13.62 19.73
C ALA A 194 -15.11 -14.31 20.30
N ASN A 195 -16.25 -13.61 20.36
CA ASN A 195 -17.50 -14.10 20.93
C ASN A 195 -18.60 -14.37 19.88
N ARG A 196 -18.26 -14.38 18.59
CA ARG A 196 -19.24 -14.51 17.50
C ARG A 196 -19.10 -15.84 16.78
N ASP A 197 -20.24 -16.42 16.42
CA ASP A 197 -20.26 -17.54 15.49
C ASP A 197 -19.77 -17.08 14.11
N THR A 198 -19.02 -17.94 13.42
CA THR A 198 -18.51 -17.67 12.08
C THR A 198 -19.66 -17.65 11.07
N ASP A 199 -20.24 -16.45 10.89
CA ASP A 199 -21.25 -16.15 9.88
C ASP A 199 -20.58 -15.80 8.54
N HIS A 200 -21.26 -16.04 7.42
CA HIS A 200 -20.77 -15.75 6.06
C HIS A 200 -20.32 -14.28 5.91
N LEU A 201 -21.04 -13.36 6.57
CA LEU A 201 -20.76 -11.94 6.58
C LEU A 201 -19.43 -11.59 7.29
N LEU A 202 -19.05 -12.38 8.30
CA LEU A 202 -17.79 -12.21 9.02
C LEU A 202 -16.60 -12.64 8.15
N GLU A 203 -16.74 -13.78 7.48
CA GLU A 203 -15.74 -14.26 6.51
C GLU A 203 -15.52 -13.27 5.36
N GLN A 204 -16.60 -12.67 4.84
CA GLN A 204 -16.49 -11.63 3.81
C GLN A 204 -15.69 -10.41 4.30
N THR A 205 -15.88 -10.02 5.56
CA THR A 205 -15.16 -8.90 6.17
C THR A 205 -13.66 -9.21 6.30
N GLN A 206 -13.31 -10.40 6.79
CA GLN A 206 -11.92 -10.84 6.93
C GLN A 206 -11.21 -10.96 5.58
N LYS A 207 -11.87 -11.56 4.58
CA LYS A 207 -11.33 -11.64 3.21
C LYS A 207 -11.10 -10.25 2.62
N MET A 208 -11.97 -9.29 2.89
CA MET A 208 -11.80 -7.91 2.44
C MET A 208 -10.61 -7.24 3.11
N GLU A 209 -10.45 -7.38 4.42
CA GLU A 209 -9.27 -6.91 5.13
C GLU A 209 -7.98 -7.50 4.54
N GLU A 210 -7.93 -8.82 4.32
CA GLU A 210 -6.78 -9.52 3.75
C GLU A 210 -6.42 -8.98 2.35
N VAL A 211 -7.42 -8.76 1.49
CA VAL A 211 -7.22 -8.24 0.13
C VAL A 211 -6.68 -6.81 0.13
N TYR A 212 -7.17 -5.94 1.03
CA TYR A 212 -6.78 -4.53 1.07
C TYR A 212 -5.60 -4.25 2.02
N ARG A 213 -5.12 -5.24 2.77
CA ARG A 213 -3.90 -5.14 3.57
C ARG A 213 -2.67 -4.91 2.69
N GLU A 214 -2.63 -5.49 1.50
CA GLU A 214 -1.53 -5.35 0.54
C GLU A 214 -2.02 -4.85 -0.82
N LEU A 215 -1.37 -3.82 -1.33
CA LEU A 215 -1.56 -3.33 -2.67
C LEU A 215 -0.74 -4.19 -3.66
N LYS A 216 -1.42 -4.81 -4.62
CA LYS A 216 -0.79 -5.60 -5.68
C LYS A 216 -0.33 -4.72 -6.84
N ASN A 217 0.76 -5.12 -7.49
CA ASN A 217 1.33 -4.46 -8.68
C ASN A 217 1.68 -2.99 -8.43
N ALA A 218 2.26 -2.69 -7.26
CA ALA A 218 2.74 -1.36 -6.89
C ALA A 218 4.27 -1.28 -7.03
N PRO A 219 4.83 -0.07 -7.21
CA PRO A 219 6.27 0.14 -7.26
C PRO A 219 6.95 -0.29 -5.96
N ILE A 220 7.88 -1.25 -6.05
CA ILE A 220 8.76 -1.59 -4.93
C ILE A 220 9.99 -0.72 -5.01
N THR A 221 10.39 -0.17 -3.86
CA THR A 221 11.52 0.75 -3.77
C THR A 221 12.54 0.28 -2.74
N VAL A 222 13.77 0.74 -2.91
CA VAL A 222 14.84 0.61 -1.91
C VAL A 222 15.49 1.96 -1.70
N ASN A 223 15.93 2.22 -0.47
CA ASN A 223 16.61 3.44 -0.09
C ASN A 223 18.13 3.18 0.00
N LEU A 224 18.91 3.77 -0.91
CA LEU A 224 20.37 3.62 -0.89
C LEU A 224 21.05 4.45 0.20
N ALA A 225 20.33 5.37 0.87
CA ALA A 225 20.86 6.09 2.01
C ALA A 225 20.99 5.22 3.27
N GLU A 226 20.22 4.12 3.35
CA GLU A 226 20.22 3.21 4.51
C GLU A 226 21.39 2.22 4.48
N GLY A 227 22.05 2.05 3.33
CA GLY A 227 23.21 1.17 3.24
C GLY A 227 23.54 0.69 1.82
N PRO A 228 24.57 -0.15 1.69
CA PRO A 228 24.99 -0.71 0.41
C PRO A 228 23.95 -1.69 -0.15
N MET A 229 23.83 -1.71 -1.47
CA MET A 229 22.96 -2.64 -2.20
C MET A 229 23.81 -3.57 -3.08
N GLY A 230 23.54 -4.88 -2.99
CA GLY A 230 24.10 -5.88 -3.90
C GLY A 230 23.04 -6.43 -4.86
N VAL A 231 23.39 -6.62 -6.13
CA VAL A 231 22.51 -7.23 -7.14
C VAL A 231 23.12 -8.57 -7.57
N VAL A 232 22.35 -9.65 -7.46
CA VAL A 232 22.81 -11.01 -7.78
C VAL A 232 21.93 -11.60 -8.87
N GLY A 233 22.55 -12.17 -9.90
CA GLY A 233 21.82 -12.81 -10.99
C GLY A 233 22.69 -13.06 -12.22
N LYS A 234 22.04 -13.40 -13.34
CA LYS A 234 22.73 -13.53 -14.63
C LYS A 234 23.33 -12.18 -15.03
N LEU A 235 24.61 -12.17 -15.40
CA LEU A 235 25.37 -10.95 -15.69
C LEU A 235 24.64 -10.00 -16.66
N SER A 236 24.06 -10.53 -17.74
CA SER A 236 23.29 -9.73 -18.72
C SER A 236 22.09 -9.00 -18.10
N VAL A 237 21.43 -9.60 -17.10
CA VAL A 237 20.28 -8.99 -16.41
C VAL A 237 20.77 -7.94 -15.43
N VAL A 238 21.83 -8.25 -14.67
CA VAL A 238 22.44 -7.32 -13.70
C VAL A 238 22.91 -6.05 -14.40
N LYS A 239 23.59 -6.17 -15.54
CA LYS A 239 24.05 -5.01 -16.32
C LYS A 239 22.89 -4.13 -16.79
N ASN A 240 21.83 -4.73 -17.32
CA ASN A 240 20.61 -4.01 -17.69
C ASN A 240 19.95 -3.30 -16.51
N GLU A 241 19.98 -3.91 -15.32
CA GLU A 241 19.46 -3.30 -14.11
C GLU A 241 20.31 -2.09 -13.69
N ILE A 242 21.65 -2.22 -13.69
CA ILE A 242 22.57 -1.11 -13.40
C ILE A 242 22.32 0.08 -14.34
N HIS A 243 22.12 -0.16 -15.64
CA HIS A 243 21.76 0.91 -16.58
C HIS A 243 20.47 1.63 -16.18
N GLN A 244 19.45 0.89 -15.75
CA GLN A 244 18.20 1.48 -15.27
C GLN A 244 18.43 2.26 -13.98
N LEU A 245 19.12 1.70 -12.98
CA LEU A 245 19.39 2.35 -11.70
C LEU A 245 20.13 3.68 -11.87
N VAL A 246 21.20 3.70 -12.67
CA VAL A 246 21.95 4.92 -12.97
C VAL A 246 21.05 5.95 -13.67
N GLY A 247 20.24 5.52 -14.64
CA GLY A 247 19.31 6.42 -15.32
C GLY A 247 18.23 6.99 -14.42
N GLN A 248 17.68 6.18 -13.50
CA GLN A 248 16.71 6.63 -12.49
C GLN A 248 17.32 7.69 -11.56
N LEU A 249 18.51 7.40 -11.02
CA LEU A 249 19.21 8.32 -10.13
C LEU A 249 19.57 9.63 -10.84
N ALA A 250 20.06 9.55 -12.09
CA ALA A 250 20.41 10.70 -12.90
C ALA A 250 19.20 11.57 -13.27
N PHE A 251 18.03 10.94 -13.46
CA PHE A 251 16.79 11.64 -13.76
C PHE A 251 16.29 12.43 -12.54
N PHE A 252 16.27 11.82 -11.36
CA PHE A 252 15.68 12.42 -10.16
C PHE A 252 16.59 13.36 -9.38
N HIS A 253 17.90 13.17 -9.45
CA HIS A 253 18.85 13.93 -8.63
C HIS A 253 19.71 14.83 -9.50
N SER A 254 19.93 16.06 -9.05
CA SER A 254 20.87 16.97 -9.70
C SER A 254 22.29 16.43 -9.62
N TYR A 255 23.10 16.68 -10.64
CA TYR A 255 24.54 16.39 -10.60
C TYR A 255 25.30 17.22 -9.56
N HIS A 256 24.68 18.27 -9.01
CA HIS A 256 25.24 19.00 -7.86
C HIS A 256 25.07 18.23 -6.55
N ASP A 257 24.00 17.43 -6.42
CA ASP A 257 23.65 16.73 -5.19
C ASP A 257 24.18 15.29 -5.20
N LEU A 258 24.28 14.67 -6.38
CA LEU A 258 24.70 13.28 -6.56
C LEU A 258 25.78 13.15 -7.65
N ARG A 259 26.85 12.43 -7.33
CA ARG A 259 27.94 12.08 -8.26
C ARG A 259 28.04 10.57 -8.38
N PHE A 260 28.48 10.11 -9.55
CA PHE A 260 28.71 8.69 -9.82
C PHE A 260 30.19 8.42 -10.04
N VAL A 261 30.63 7.33 -9.41
CA VAL A 261 31.89 6.66 -9.70
C VAL A 261 31.54 5.23 -10.08
N PHE A 262 32.09 4.76 -11.19
CA PHE A 262 31.82 3.42 -11.68
C PHE A 262 33.13 2.69 -12.00
N ILE A 263 33.25 1.49 -11.44
CA ILE A 263 34.43 0.63 -11.54
C ILE A 263 34.03 -0.63 -12.30
N PHE A 264 34.71 -0.93 -13.39
CA PHE A 264 34.38 -2.05 -14.27
C PHE A 264 35.61 -2.49 -15.09
N ASP A 265 35.56 -3.61 -15.80
CA ASP A 265 36.68 -4.09 -16.61
C ASP A 265 36.78 -3.32 -17.94
N GLU A 266 37.99 -2.98 -18.40
CA GLU A 266 38.21 -2.27 -19.67
C GLU A 266 37.53 -2.94 -20.88
N ALA A 267 37.43 -4.28 -20.88
CA ALA A 267 36.74 -5.02 -21.92
C ALA A 267 35.24 -4.65 -22.05
N GLU A 268 34.63 -4.13 -20.99
CA GLU A 268 33.20 -3.77 -20.95
C GLU A 268 32.96 -2.29 -21.28
N TYR A 269 34.00 -1.51 -21.58
CA TYR A 269 33.91 -0.07 -21.77
C TYR A 269 32.82 0.37 -22.76
N GLN A 270 32.68 -0.35 -23.87
CA GLN A 270 31.69 -0.03 -24.89
C GLN A 270 30.24 -0.13 -24.38
N GLU A 271 29.96 -1.02 -23.42
CA GLU A 271 28.63 -1.19 -22.83
C GLU A 271 28.26 0.00 -21.93
N TRP A 272 29.26 0.57 -21.25
CA TRP A 272 29.09 1.64 -20.27
C TRP A 272 29.35 3.04 -20.83
N GLU A 273 29.89 3.13 -22.04
CA GLU A 273 30.36 4.35 -22.66
C GLU A 273 29.32 5.49 -22.64
N TRP A 274 28.04 5.17 -22.81
CA TRP A 274 26.97 6.17 -22.84
C TRP A 274 26.88 6.97 -21.53
N MET A 275 27.23 6.38 -20.38
CA MET A 275 27.13 7.03 -19.08
C MET A 275 28.09 8.23 -18.95
N LYS A 276 29.16 8.29 -19.75
CA LYS A 276 30.14 9.39 -19.74
C LYS A 276 29.53 10.76 -20.08
N TRP A 277 28.40 10.74 -20.79
CA TRP A 277 27.65 11.92 -21.20
C TRP A 277 26.81 12.52 -20.07
N LEU A 278 26.55 11.75 -19.01
CA LEU A 278 25.83 12.27 -17.84
C LEU A 278 26.75 13.23 -17.06
N PRO A 279 26.24 14.40 -16.64
CA PRO A 279 27.02 15.34 -15.84
C PRO A 279 27.38 14.80 -14.45
N HIS A 280 26.64 13.80 -13.95
CA HIS A 280 26.88 13.12 -12.68
C HIS A 280 28.23 12.41 -12.60
N PHE A 281 28.76 11.95 -13.75
CA PHE A 281 30.09 11.33 -13.83
C PHE A 281 31.22 12.36 -13.96
N GLN A 282 30.92 13.66 -14.07
CA GLN A 282 31.96 14.68 -14.00
C GLN A 282 32.40 14.87 -12.55
N MET A 283 33.67 14.59 -12.24
CA MET A 283 34.19 14.79 -10.90
C MET A 283 34.44 16.30 -10.63
N PRO A 284 34.07 16.81 -9.45
CA PRO A 284 34.49 18.15 -9.02
C PRO A 284 36.02 18.21 -8.89
N HIS A 285 36.63 19.33 -9.25
CA HIS A 285 38.08 19.61 -9.10
C HIS A 285 39.03 18.72 -9.90
N ILE A 286 38.53 17.70 -10.61
CA ILE A 286 39.30 16.82 -11.48
C ILE A 286 38.69 16.91 -12.88
N TYR A 287 39.51 17.18 -13.90
CA TYR A 287 39.07 17.17 -15.30
C TYR A 287 38.91 15.74 -15.84
N ALA A 288 38.40 14.81 -15.03
CA ALA A 288 38.21 13.41 -15.36
C ALA A 288 36.76 12.98 -15.13
N LYS A 289 36.36 11.93 -15.85
CA LYS A 289 35.10 11.22 -15.61
C LYS A 289 35.30 10.21 -14.50
N GLY A 290 34.27 9.97 -13.68
CA GLY A 290 34.27 8.97 -12.61
C GLY A 290 34.20 7.53 -13.14
N PHE A 291 35.02 7.19 -14.14
CA PHE A 291 35.12 5.87 -14.75
C PHE A 291 36.49 5.30 -14.41
N ILE A 292 36.52 4.16 -13.73
CA ILE A 292 37.73 3.48 -13.34
C ILE A 292 37.71 2.10 -13.99
N TYR A 293 38.50 1.93 -15.04
CA TYR A 293 38.49 0.70 -15.85
C TYR A 293 39.87 0.17 -16.21
N ASN A 294 40.92 0.94 -15.97
CA ASN A 294 42.31 0.53 -16.17
C ASN A 294 43.21 1.09 -15.07
N GLU A 295 44.48 0.70 -15.04
CA GLU A 295 45.42 1.09 -13.99
C GLU A 295 45.64 2.61 -13.93
N GLN A 296 45.67 3.28 -15.09
CA GLN A 296 45.87 4.72 -15.16
C GLN A 296 44.72 5.49 -14.51
N THR A 297 43.47 5.14 -14.86
CA THR A 297 42.27 5.77 -14.29
C THR A 297 42.09 5.44 -12.82
N ARG A 298 42.46 4.22 -12.40
CA ARG A 298 42.49 3.79 -11.00
C ARG A 298 43.37 4.70 -10.16
N ASP A 299 44.63 4.87 -10.56
CA ASP A 299 45.62 5.60 -9.76
C ASP A 299 45.29 7.11 -9.69
N GLN A 300 44.72 7.66 -10.77
CA GLN A 300 44.29 9.05 -10.82
C GLN A 300 43.05 9.34 -9.96
N LEU A 301 42.04 8.45 -10.00
CA LEU A 301 40.72 8.73 -9.41
C LEU A 301 40.56 8.20 -7.99
N LEU A 302 41.04 6.99 -7.68
CA LEU A 302 40.81 6.40 -6.36
C LEU A 302 41.46 7.20 -5.24
N SER A 303 42.67 7.71 -5.48
CA SER A 303 43.38 8.56 -4.52
C SER A 303 42.55 9.79 -4.15
N SER A 304 42.01 10.46 -5.16
CA SER A 304 41.18 11.66 -4.97
C SER A 304 39.84 11.35 -4.30
N ILE A 305 39.20 10.22 -4.66
CA ILE A 305 37.96 9.78 -4.02
C ILE A 305 38.20 9.44 -2.56
N TYR A 306 39.30 8.78 -2.24
CA TYR A 306 39.69 8.44 -0.87
C TYR A 306 39.90 9.70 -0.02
N GLU A 307 40.55 10.73 -0.57
CA GLU A 307 40.69 12.03 0.12
C GLU A 307 39.33 12.67 0.42
N ILE A 308 38.41 12.70 -0.55
CA ILE A 308 37.04 13.23 -0.35
C ILE A 308 36.29 12.46 0.73
N LEU A 309 36.37 11.12 0.72
CA LEU A 309 35.72 10.29 1.72
C LEU A 309 36.30 10.53 3.12
N ARG A 310 37.63 10.66 3.22
CA ARG A 310 38.31 10.97 4.47
C ARG A 310 37.95 12.35 5.01
N GLU A 311 37.84 13.36 4.15
CA GLU A 311 37.41 14.71 4.55
C GLU A 311 35.99 14.69 5.14
N ARG A 312 35.08 13.94 4.51
CA ARG A 312 33.69 13.78 5.00
C ARG A 312 33.63 13.08 6.34
N ASP A 313 34.38 12.00 6.51
CA ASP A 313 34.45 11.27 7.78
C ASP A 313 34.97 12.17 8.92
N LEU A 314 35.97 13.01 8.64
CA LEU A 314 36.48 13.98 9.62
C LEU A 314 35.43 15.05 9.98
N ASP A 315 34.60 15.48 9.04
CA ASP A 315 33.56 16.48 9.29
C ASP A 315 32.33 15.91 10.01
N GLU A 316 31.99 14.64 9.78
CA GLU A 316 30.96 13.93 10.57
C GLU A 316 31.42 13.76 12.02
N ASN A 317 32.67 13.36 12.24
CA ASN A 317 33.23 13.19 13.59
C ASN A 317 33.37 14.51 14.40
N LYS A 318 33.26 15.68 13.74
CA LYS A 318 33.26 16.99 14.41
C LYS A 318 31.88 17.47 14.84
N LYS A 319 30.80 16.85 14.36
CA LYS A 319 29.42 17.21 14.69
C LYS A 319 28.91 16.43 15.89
#